data_AF-A0A256G729-F1
#
_entry.id   AF-A0A256G729-F1
#
_cell.length_a   1.000
_cell.length_b   1.000
_cell.length_c   1.000
_cell.angle_alpha   90.00
_cell.angle_beta   90.00
_cell.angle_gamma   90.00
#
_symmetry.space_group_name_H-M   'P 1'
#
loop_
_entity.id
_entity.type
_entity.pdbx_description
1 polymer ?
#
loop_
_entity_poly.entity_id
_entity_poly.type
_entity_poly.pdbx_seq_one_letter_code
_entity_poly.pdbx_strand_id
1 'polypeptide(L)'
;MAEIVKYDTAWGENCNSSKSFAVKLKNIGHEPKDFRVCLEKAHGGWGCFTNLNTAPGEIYPNGWGFMVCDGTGRYKWWERKTGTHRPFGNP
;
A
#
# COMPACT_ATOMS: atom_id res chain seq x y z
N MET A 1 -13.51 -12.22 2.75
CA MET A 1 -12.05 -12.22 2.99
C MET A 1 -11.46 -11.03 2.25
N ALA A 2 -10.34 -10.48 2.70
CA ALA A 2 -9.67 -9.40 1.96
C ALA A 2 -9.01 -9.94 0.68
N GLU A 3 -9.20 -9.25 -0.45
CA GLU A 3 -8.67 -9.64 -1.76
C GLU A 3 -7.38 -8.88 -2.14
N ILE A 4 -7.13 -7.74 -1.49
CA ILE A 4 -5.88 -7.01 -1.52
C ILE A 4 -5.00 -7.48 -0.37
N VAL A 5 -3.87 -8.08 -0.74
CA VAL A 5 -2.92 -8.66 0.21
C VAL A 5 -1.54 -8.06 0.04
N LYS A 6 -0.75 -8.08 1.12
CA LYS A 6 0.69 -7.79 1.05
C LYS A 6 1.37 -8.78 0.11
N TYR A 7 1.97 -8.27 -0.96
CA TYR A 7 2.80 -9.04 -1.87
C TYR A 7 4.23 -9.09 -1.37
N ASP A 8 4.84 -7.92 -1.18
CA ASP A 8 6.24 -7.81 -0.79
C ASP A 8 6.50 -6.52 0.01
N THR A 9 7.62 -6.48 0.72
CA THR A 9 8.11 -5.32 1.47
C THR A 9 9.62 -5.21 1.34
N ALA A 10 10.13 -4.00 1.22
CA ALA A 10 11.57 -3.77 1.09
C ALA A 10 12.03 -2.58 1.94
N TRP A 11 13.30 -2.65 2.34
CA TRP A 11 14.02 -1.55 2.98
C TRP A 11 15.13 -1.07 2.06
N GLY A 12 15.43 0.23 2.08
CA GLY A 12 16.58 0.77 1.33
C GLY A 12 16.35 1.05 -0.15
N GLU A 13 15.24 0.59 -0.72
CA GLU A 13 14.95 0.68 -2.15
C GLU A 13 14.51 2.07 -2.64
N ASN A 14 14.32 3.02 -1.72
CA ASN A 14 13.81 4.36 -2.04
C ASN A 14 14.60 5.46 -1.33
N CYS A 15 14.46 6.68 -1.84
CA CYS A 15 15.02 7.91 -1.25
C CYS A 15 16.55 7.90 -1.01
N ASN A 16 17.30 6.96 -1.62
CA ASN A 16 18.72 6.76 -1.34
C ASN A 16 19.01 6.63 0.19
N SER A 17 18.11 5.96 0.92
CA SER A 17 18.17 5.83 2.38
C SER A 17 17.87 4.40 2.80
N SER A 18 18.75 3.78 3.58
CA SER A 18 18.52 2.45 4.19
C SER A 18 17.32 2.42 5.16
N LYS A 19 16.84 3.59 5.59
CA LYS A 19 15.65 3.74 6.44
C LYS A 19 14.35 3.84 5.65
N SER A 20 14.44 3.88 4.32
CA SER A 20 13.24 3.87 3.49
C SER A 20 12.54 2.53 3.63
N PHE A 21 11.21 2.56 3.75
CA PHE A 21 10.37 1.38 3.82
C PHE A 21 9.34 1.43 2.72
N ALA A 22 9.18 0.32 2.02
CA ALA A 22 8.26 0.19 0.89
C ALA A 22 7.39 -1.06 0.99
N VAL A 23 6.15 -0.97 0.51
CA VAL A 23 5.17 -2.06 0.48
C VAL A 23 4.58 -2.21 -0.92
N LYS A 24 4.50 -3.45 -1.41
CA LYS A 24 3.72 -3.83 -2.59
C LYS A 24 2.48 -4.61 -2.18
N LEU A 25 1.36 -4.30 -2.81
CA LEU A 25 0.09 -5.01 -2.60
C LEU A 25 -0.32 -5.70 -3.91
N LYS A 26 -0.97 -6.86 -3.79
CA LYS A 26 -1.51 -7.63 -4.92
C LYS A 26 -3.00 -7.84 -4.75
N ASN A 27 -3.75 -7.71 -5.85
CA ASN A 27 -5.12 -8.21 -5.89
C ASN A 27 -5.10 -9.71 -6.22
N ILE A 28 -5.51 -10.55 -5.27
CA ILE A 28 -5.65 -12.00 -5.45
C ILE A 28 -7.10 -12.43 -5.72
N GLY A 29 -8.02 -11.46 -5.77
CA GLY A 29 -9.43 -11.68 -6.05
C GLY A 29 -9.75 -11.86 -7.52
N HIS A 30 -11.06 -11.87 -7.82
CA HIS A 30 -11.58 -12.02 -9.18
C HIS A 30 -12.22 -10.74 -9.74
N GLU A 31 -12.40 -9.71 -8.92
CA GLU A 31 -12.91 -8.41 -9.32
C GLU A 31 -11.86 -7.29 -9.10
N PRO A 32 -11.92 -6.18 -9.85
CA PRO A 32 -11.12 -5.00 -9.55
C PRO A 32 -11.41 -4.41 -8.16
N LYS A 33 -10.37 -3.90 -7.51
CA LYS A 33 -10.45 -3.29 -6.18
C LYS A 33 -9.80 -1.92 -6.11
N ASP A 34 -10.40 -1.03 -5.33
CA ASP A 34 -9.72 0.16 -4.86
C ASP A 34 -9.11 -0.15 -3.49
N PHE A 35 -7.90 0.34 -3.24
CA PHE A 35 -7.29 0.21 -1.92
C PHE A 35 -6.55 1.47 -1.50
N ARG A 36 -6.39 1.58 -0.19
CA ARG A 36 -5.53 2.58 0.46
C ARG A 36 -4.55 1.86 1.35
N VAL A 37 -3.28 2.27 1.29
CA VAL A 37 -2.23 1.81 2.19
C VAL A 37 -1.60 3.01 2.88
N CYS A 38 -1.33 2.88 4.17
CA CYS A 38 -0.65 3.90 4.97
C CYS A 38 0.57 3.26 5.64
N LEU A 39 1.71 3.92 5.52
CA LEU A 39 2.99 3.52 6.09
C LEU A 39 3.38 4.49 7.20
N GLU A 40 3.74 3.99 8.37
CA GLU A 40 4.11 4.83 9.51
C GLU A 40 5.54 5.37 9.34
N LYS A 41 5.70 6.67 9.60
CA LYS A 41 6.98 7.36 9.54
C LYS A 41 7.67 7.32 10.90
N ALA A 42 9.00 7.21 10.93
CA ALA A 42 9.78 7.15 12.17
C ALA A 42 9.63 8.41 13.04
N HIS A 43 9.39 9.56 12.44
CA HIS A 43 9.20 10.84 13.13
C HIS A 43 7.73 11.12 13.49
N GLY A 44 6.87 10.11 13.38
CA GLY A 44 5.44 10.22 13.63
C GLY A 44 4.62 10.49 12.37
N GLY A 45 3.33 10.16 12.46
CA GLY A 45 2.38 10.28 11.35
C GLY A 45 2.51 9.16 10.32
N TRP A 46 1.69 9.27 9.27
CA TRP A 46 1.53 8.22 8.26
C TRP A 46 1.61 8.81 6.84
N GLY A 47 2.34 8.15 5.95
CA GLY A 47 2.30 8.38 4.51
C GLY A 47 1.26 7.47 3.87
N CYS A 48 0.20 8.03 3.31
CA CYS A 48 -0.91 7.26 2.75
C CYS A 48 -1.01 7.40 1.24
N PHE A 49 -1.29 6.29 0.57
CA PHE A 49 -1.39 6.15 -0.87
C PHE A 49 -2.69 5.44 -1.21
N THR A 50 -3.32 5.85 -2.30
CA THR A 50 -4.55 5.24 -2.80
C THR A 50 -4.32 4.76 -4.21
N ASN A 51 -4.72 3.54 -4.50
CA ASN A 51 -4.80 3.01 -5.86
C ASN A 51 -6.25 2.65 -6.18
N LEU A 52 -6.69 3.00 -7.38
CA LEU A 52 -8.05 2.74 -7.84
C LEU A 52 -8.02 1.69 -8.95
N ASN A 53 -9.07 0.88 -9.04
CA ASN A 53 -9.26 -0.09 -10.13
C ASN A 53 -8.08 -1.07 -10.32
N THR A 54 -7.58 -1.64 -9.22
CA THR A 54 -6.53 -2.66 -9.27
C THR A 54 -7.09 -3.96 -9.84
N ALA A 55 -6.64 -4.37 -11.01
CA ALA A 55 -7.15 -5.54 -11.70
C ALA A 55 -6.79 -6.86 -10.97
N PRO A 56 -7.56 -7.94 -11.17
CA PRO A 56 -7.20 -9.26 -10.67
C PRO A 56 -5.78 -9.68 -11.07
N GLY A 57 -5.00 -10.15 -10.11
CA GLY A 57 -3.60 -10.58 -10.29
C GLY A 57 -2.58 -9.44 -10.33
N GLU A 58 -3.01 -8.19 -10.39
CA GLU A 58 -2.12 -7.03 -10.50
C GLU A 58 -1.41 -6.72 -9.19
N ILE A 59 -0.14 -6.31 -9.30
CA ILE A 59 0.73 -5.95 -8.17
C ILE A 59 1.03 -4.46 -8.28
N TYR A 60 0.71 -3.68 -7.24
CA TYR A 60 0.98 -2.25 -7.21
C TYR A 60 1.90 -1.83 -6.05
N PRO A 61 2.68 -0.77 -6.25
CA PRO A 61 2.93 -0.08 -7.53
C PRO A 61 3.96 -0.80 -8.41
N ASN A 62 4.06 -0.38 -9.68
CA ASN A 62 5.03 -0.90 -10.66
C ASN A 62 6.50 -0.62 -10.27
N GLY A 63 6.76 0.39 -9.44
CA GLY A 63 8.08 0.67 -8.86
C GLY A 63 8.44 -0.26 -7.69
N TRP A 64 9.36 0.15 -6.81
CA TRP A 64 9.74 -0.66 -5.65
C TRP A 64 8.64 -0.82 -4.59
N GLY A 65 7.71 0.13 -4.47
CA GLY A 65 6.58 0.01 -3.56
C GLY A 65 5.95 1.37 -3.24
N PHE A 66 4.81 1.38 -2.55
CA PHE A 66 4.36 2.57 -1.82
C PHE A 66 5.37 2.80 -0.70
N MET A 67 5.90 4.01 -0.56
CA MET A 67 7.11 4.20 0.24
C MET A 67 7.07 5.41 1.17
N VAL A 68 7.86 5.33 2.23
CA VAL A 68 8.27 6.46 3.06
C VAL A 68 9.79 6.43 3.22
N CYS A 69 10.45 7.59 3.20
CA CYS A 69 11.92 7.67 3.25
C CYS A 69 12.51 7.31 4.63
N ASP A 70 11.74 7.50 5.70
CA ASP A 70 12.08 7.10 7.07
C ASP A 70 10.87 6.36 7.66
N GLY A 71 10.86 5.04 7.49
CA GLY A 71 9.77 4.18 7.93
C GLY A 71 10.06 3.44 9.23
N THR A 72 9.01 2.96 9.89
CA THR A 72 9.12 2.04 11.04
C THR A 72 8.91 0.58 10.67
N GLY A 73 8.50 0.32 9.43
CA GLY A 73 8.05 -1.00 8.98
C GLY A 73 6.58 -1.31 9.29
N ARG A 74 5.88 -0.42 10.02
CA ARG A 74 4.44 -0.58 10.30
C ARG A 74 3.60 0.00 9.15
N TYR A 75 2.58 -0.76 8.74
CA TYR A 75 1.66 -0.35 7.68
C TYR A 75 0.25 -0.89 7.96
N LYS A 76 -0.76 -0.16 7.46
CA LYS A 76 -2.18 -0.56 7.47
C LYS A 76 -2.75 -0.38 6.07
N TRP A 77 -3.68 -1.24 5.68
CA TRP A 77 -4.37 -1.08 4.40
C TRP A 77 -5.85 -1.41 4.52
N TRP A 78 -6.62 -0.84 3.61
CA TRP A 78 -8.05 -1.05 3.46
C TRP A 78 -8.36 -1.22 1.99
N GLU A 79 -9.38 -2.03 1.71
CA GLU A 79 -9.89 -2.25 0.37
C GLU A 79 -11.38 -1.96 0.30
N ARG A 80 -11.87 -1.74 -0.91
CA ARG A 80 -13.29 -1.69 -1.22
C ARG A 80 -13.50 -2.14 -2.66
N LYS A 81 -14.75 -2.48 -3.01
CA LYS A 81 -15.13 -2.69 -4.40
C LYS A 81 -14.88 -1.41 -5.20
N THR A 82 -14.33 -1.54 -6.41
CA THR A 82 -14.07 -0.39 -7.27
C THR A 82 -15.34 0.42 -7.54
N GLY A 83 -15.21 1.75 -7.54
CA GLY A 83 -16.32 2.67 -7.77
C GLY A 83 -17.21 2.91 -6.54
N THR A 84 -16.92 2.26 -5.40
CA THR A 84 -17.66 2.55 -4.16
C THR A 84 -17.17 3.86 -3.55
N HIS A 85 -18.08 4.75 -3.16
CA HIS A 85 -17.71 6.04 -2.53
C HIS A 85 -17.48 5.96 -1.01
N ARG A 86 -17.52 4.74 -0.43
CA ARG A 86 -17.27 4.56 1.01
C ARG A 86 -15.83 5.00 1.35
N PRO A 87 -15.63 5.91 2.31
CA PRO A 87 -14.29 6.33 2.72
C PRO A 87 -13.42 5.15 3.15
N PHE A 88 -12.13 5.21 2.84
CA PHE A 88 -11.16 4.30 3.42
C PHE A 88 -10.98 4.59 4.92
N GLY A 89 -10.48 3.60 5.65
CA GLY A 89 -10.01 3.85 7.01
C GLY A 89 -8.83 4.81 7.05
N ASN A 90 -8.57 5.31 8.26
CA ASN A 90 -7.44 6.17 8.57
C ASN A 90 -6.66 5.51 9.72
N PRO A 91 -5.32 5.56 9.72
CA PRO A 91 -4.49 4.83 10.66
C PRO A 91 -4.45 5.46 12.05
#